data_AF-A0A936CBN9-F1
#
_entry.id   AF-A0A936CBN9-F1
#
_cell.length_a   1.000
_cell.length_b   1.000
_cell.length_c   1.000
_cell.angle_alpha   90.00
_cell.angle_beta   90.00
_cell.angle_gamma   90.00
#
_symmetry.space_group_name_H-M   'P 1'
#
loop_
_entity.id
_entity.type
_entity.pdbx_description
1 polymer ?
#
loop_
_entity_poly.entity_id
_entity_poly.type
_entity_poly.pdbx_seq_one_letter_code
_entity_poly.pdbx_strand_id
1 'polypeptide(L)'
;MKGIKAAGALADRVAVRASCGGKVVVSDPMEQNWLENLLTHRQTLLFADPEPYLYQRAGHLPIADYRALYLAGRVDELRAAFERLAPLRKVYNRWVMDPMLSGRPPNAALKAWAAAMGFAAGPTRAPVQPLGAQDLAALQADLRAAGLGA
;
A
#
# COMPACT_ATOMS: atom_id res chain seq x y z
N MET A 1 -1.18 -14.57 17.76
CA MET A 1 -0.07 -13.83 17.10
C MET A 1 -0.14 -12.38 17.56
N LYS A 2 0.98 -11.79 18.00
CA LYS A 2 1.06 -10.35 18.36
C LYS A 2 1.74 -9.61 17.21
N GLY A 3 1.27 -8.42 16.87
CA GLY A 3 1.84 -7.62 15.79
C GLY A 3 1.79 -6.13 16.08
N ILE A 4 2.76 -5.40 15.55
CA ILE A 4 2.83 -3.93 15.62
C ILE A 4 3.07 -3.37 14.21
N LYS A 5 2.45 -2.23 13.91
CA LYS A 5 2.80 -1.41 12.76
C LYS A 5 3.98 -0.53 13.16
N ALA A 6 5.08 -0.62 12.44
CA ALA A 6 6.28 0.17 12.70
C ALA A 6 6.58 1.06 11.48
N ALA A 7 6.26 2.34 11.62
CA ALA A 7 6.73 3.38 10.69
C ALA A 7 8.15 3.84 11.10
N GLY A 8 8.79 4.68 10.27
CA GLY A 8 10.12 5.25 10.56
C GLY A 8 11.18 4.85 9.55
N ALA A 9 12.46 4.89 9.93
CA ALA A 9 13.55 4.44 9.08
C ALA A 9 13.67 2.90 9.08
N LEU A 10 14.29 2.34 8.04
CA LEU A 10 14.55 0.89 7.97
C LEU A 10 15.40 0.40 9.15
N ALA A 11 16.44 1.17 9.53
CA ALA A 11 17.33 0.83 10.64
C ALA A 11 16.56 0.65 11.96
N ASP A 12 15.62 1.55 12.25
CA ASP A 12 14.78 1.47 13.46
C ASP A 12 13.92 0.21 13.44
N ARG A 13 13.31 -0.12 12.29
CA ARG A 13 12.50 -1.34 12.15
C ARG A 13 13.34 -2.60 12.35
N VAL A 14 14.56 -2.64 11.83
CA VAL A 14 15.49 -3.77 12.02
C VAL A 14 15.85 -3.91 13.51
N ALA A 15 16.15 -2.80 14.19
CA ALA A 15 16.43 -2.81 15.62
C ALA A 15 15.23 -3.34 16.44
N VAL A 16 14.01 -2.85 16.15
CA VAL A 16 12.78 -3.30 16.82
C VAL A 16 12.52 -4.79 16.59
N ARG A 17 12.73 -5.30 15.36
CA ARG A 17 12.62 -6.74 15.06
C ARG A 17 13.57 -7.56 15.94
N ALA A 18 14.83 -7.13 16.04
CA ALA A 18 15.82 -7.80 16.87
C ALA A 18 15.40 -7.81 18.35
N SER A 19 14.98 -6.67 18.89
CA SER A 19 14.51 -6.57 20.29
C SER A 19 13.28 -7.44 20.57
N CYS A 20 12.41 -7.65 19.59
CA CYS A 20 11.22 -8.49 19.74
C CYS A 20 11.52 -10.00 19.72
N GLY A 21 12.70 -10.42 19.24
CA GLY A 21 13.14 -11.82 19.26
C GLY A 21 12.14 -12.81 18.62
N GLY A 22 11.43 -12.38 17.57
CA GLY A 22 10.42 -13.20 16.89
C GLY A 22 9.09 -13.39 17.64
N LYS A 23 8.93 -12.83 18.85
CA LYS A 23 7.69 -12.93 19.65
C LYS A 23 6.56 -12.01 19.16
N VAL A 24 6.92 -10.99 18.39
CA VAL A 24 6.01 -9.98 17.83
C VAL A 24 6.36 -9.79 16.35
N VAL A 25 5.35 -9.78 15.49
CA VAL A 25 5.54 -9.41 14.09
C VAL A 25 5.62 -7.89 13.98
N VAL A 26 6.77 -7.40 13.56
CA VAL A 26 6.98 -5.99 13.23
C VAL A 26 6.63 -5.80 11.76
N SER A 27 5.61 -5.01 11.46
CA SER A 27 5.14 -4.76 10.11
C SER A 27 5.61 -3.38 9.65
N ASP A 28 6.47 -3.34 8.62
CA ASP A 28 6.60 -2.18 7.75
C ASP A 28 5.26 -1.99 7.02
N PRO A 29 4.69 -0.77 7.03
CA PRO A 29 3.39 -0.53 6.44
C PRO A 29 3.40 -0.24 4.93
N MET A 30 4.56 -0.28 4.28
CA MET A 30 4.65 0.09 2.87
C MET A 30 4.70 -1.15 2.00
N GLU A 31 3.76 -1.28 1.06
CA GLU A 31 3.78 -2.37 0.07
C GLU A 31 5.08 -2.37 -0.74
N GLN A 32 5.63 -1.20 -1.06
CA GLN A 32 6.88 -1.10 -1.83
C GLN A 32 8.09 -1.71 -1.11
N ASN A 33 8.02 -1.90 0.20
CA ASN A 33 9.09 -2.55 0.97
C ASN A 33 8.79 -4.05 1.17
N TRP A 34 7.63 -4.55 0.74
CA TRP A 34 7.13 -5.85 1.15
C TRP A 34 7.91 -7.02 0.55
N LEU A 35 8.45 -6.90 -0.68
CA LEU A 35 9.34 -7.89 -1.27
C LEU A 35 10.53 -8.21 -0.37
N GLU A 36 11.28 -7.17 -0.04
CA GLU A 36 12.46 -7.28 0.82
C GLU A 36 12.07 -7.78 2.21
N ASN A 37 10.97 -7.26 2.76
CA ASN A 37 10.49 -7.67 4.07
C ASN A 37 10.05 -9.15 4.11
N LEU A 38 9.48 -9.69 3.03
CA LEU A 38 9.15 -11.11 2.93
C LEU A 38 10.40 -11.98 2.84
N LEU A 39 11.32 -11.64 1.94
CA LEU A 39 12.50 -12.45 1.64
C LEU A 39 13.55 -12.40 2.76
N THR A 40 13.80 -11.22 3.32
CA THR A 40 14.90 -10.99 4.27
C THR A 40 14.40 -10.99 5.72
N HIS A 41 13.22 -10.43 5.98
CA HIS A 41 12.73 -10.21 7.34
C HIS A 41 11.58 -11.11 7.77
N ARG A 42 11.14 -12.04 6.90
CA ARG A 42 10.03 -12.97 7.11
C ARG A 42 8.75 -12.26 7.57
N GLN A 43 8.55 -11.00 7.17
CA GLN A 43 7.31 -10.27 7.44
C GLN A 43 6.20 -10.81 6.55
N THR A 44 5.26 -11.52 7.15
CA THR A 44 4.13 -12.15 6.44
C THR A 44 2.83 -11.37 6.56
N LEU A 45 2.89 -10.11 7.00
CA LEU A 45 1.74 -9.25 7.26
C LEU A 45 1.96 -7.87 6.61
N LEU A 46 0.91 -7.36 5.98
CA LEU A 46 0.70 -5.94 5.71
C LEU A 46 -0.39 -5.48 6.67
N PHE A 47 -0.10 -4.52 7.55
CA PHE A 47 -0.97 -4.13 8.66
C PHE A 47 -1.36 -2.65 8.63
N ALA A 48 -2.67 -2.44 8.45
CA ALA A 48 -3.30 -1.12 8.29
C ALA A 48 -2.76 -0.33 7.11
N ASP A 49 -2.53 -1.03 5.99
CA ASP A 49 -1.94 -0.49 4.77
C ASP A 49 -3.06 -0.30 3.74
N PRO A 50 -3.18 0.90 3.14
CA PRO A 50 -4.17 1.13 2.09
C PRO A 50 -3.95 0.36 0.80
N GLU A 51 -2.69 0.14 0.43
CA GLU A 51 -2.28 -0.43 -0.85
C GLU A 51 -2.98 -1.76 -1.17
N PRO A 52 -3.12 -2.72 -0.24
CA PRO A 52 -3.88 -3.94 -0.47
C PRO A 52 -5.29 -3.74 -1.01
N TYR A 53 -6.08 -2.80 -0.51
CA TYR A 53 -7.43 -2.59 -1.04
C TYR A 53 -7.48 -1.55 -2.16
N LEU A 54 -6.44 -0.73 -2.32
CA LEU A 54 -6.37 0.28 -3.38
C LEU A 54 -5.79 -0.25 -4.70
N TYR A 55 -4.94 -1.27 -4.67
CA TYR A 55 -4.25 -1.80 -5.85
C TYR A 55 -5.02 -2.92 -6.56
N GLN A 56 -6.23 -3.22 -6.12
CA GLN A 56 -6.95 -4.41 -6.55
C GLN A 56 -8.42 -4.11 -6.87
N ARG A 57 -8.99 -4.95 -7.74
CA ARG A 57 -10.40 -4.94 -8.13
C ARG A 57 -10.90 -6.36 -8.27
N ALA A 58 -12.21 -6.54 -8.46
CA ALA A 58 -12.76 -7.85 -8.78
C ALA A 58 -12.02 -8.44 -10.01
N GLY A 59 -11.52 -9.67 -9.88
CA GLY A 59 -10.76 -10.35 -10.93
C GLY A 59 -9.28 -9.95 -11.06
N HIS A 60 -8.79 -8.98 -10.28
CA HIS A 60 -7.37 -8.61 -10.27
C HIS A 60 -6.90 -8.37 -8.82
N LEU A 61 -6.21 -9.35 -8.24
CA LEU A 61 -5.83 -9.39 -6.83
C LEU A 61 -4.31 -9.49 -6.66
N PRO A 62 -3.54 -8.50 -7.12
CA PRO A 62 -2.09 -8.62 -7.23
C PRO A 62 -1.39 -8.89 -5.89
N ILE A 63 -1.91 -8.37 -4.77
CA ILE A 63 -1.34 -8.63 -3.44
C ILE A 63 -1.55 -10.09 -2.99
N ALA A 64 -2.67 -10.71 -3.38
CA ALA A 64 -2.91 -12.12 -3.12
C ALA A 64 -2.02 -13.00 -4.01
N ASP A 65 -1.92 -12.66 -5.30
CA ASP A 65 -1.04 -13.35 -6.26
C ASP A 65 0.41 -13.32 -5.81
N TYR A 66 0.85 -12.15 -5.34
CA TYR A 66 2.15 -11.92 -4.72
C TYR A 66 2.42 -12.90 -3.59
N ARG A 67 1.47 -13.02 -2.65
CA ARG A 67 1.61 -13.91 -1.51
C ARG A 67 1.63 -15.38 -1.94
N ALA A 68 0.84 -15.76 -2.94
CA ALA A 68 0.83 -17.12 -3.47
C ALA A 68 2.18 -17.50 -4.09
N LEU A 69 2.79 -16.60 -4.88
CA LEU A 69 4.12 -16.81 -5.46
C LEU A 69 5.21 -16.98 -4.39
N TYR A 70 5.17 -16.18 -3.33
CA TYR A 70 6.07 -16.33 -2.18
C TYR A 70 5.92 -17.71 -1.50
N LEU A 71 4.68 -18.13 -1.22
CA LEU A 71 4.40 -19.43 -0.59
C LEU A 71 4.82 -20.62 -1.47
N ALA A 72 4.76 -20.46 -2.79
CA ALA A 72 5.22 -21.46 -3.76
C ALA A 72 6.74 -21.45 -3.99
N GLY A 73 7.50 -20.54 -3.36
CA GLY A 73 8.94 -20.40 -3.56
C GLY A 73 9.34 -19.85 -4.95
N ARG A 74 8.40 -19.26 -5.69
CA ARG A 74 8.62 -18.75 -7.06
C ARG A 74 9.18 -17.33 -7.03
N VAL A 75 10.43 -17.20 -6.56
CA VAL A 75 11.05 -15.89 -6.26
C VAL A 75 11.18 -14.98 -7.48
N ASP A 76 11.55 -15.49 -8.66
CA ASP A 76 11.71 -14.64 -9.84
C ASP A 76 10.37 -14.06 -10.32
N GLU A 77 9.31 -14.87 -10.25
CA GLU A 77 7.96 -14.43 -10.60
C GLU A 77 7.38 -13.48 -9.56
N LEU A 78 7.72 -13.70 -8.28
CA LEU A 78 7.42 -12.76 -7.20
C LEU A 78 8.03 -11.39 -7.49
N ARG A 79 9.30 -11.34 -7.88
CA ARG A 79 9.98 -10.10 -8.28
C ARG A 79 9.32 -9.47 -9.50
N ALA A 80 8.97 -10.25 -10.52
CA ALA A 80 8.27 -9.73 -11.69
C ALA A 80 6.88 -9.16 -11.32
N ALA A 81 6.15 -9.80 -10.40
CA ALA A 81 4.88 -9.29 -9.87
C ALA A 81 5.07 -8.01 -9.07
N PHE A 82 6.12 -7.92 -8.25
CA PHE A 82 6.51 -6.72 -7.54
C PHE A 82 6.75 -5.54 -8.50
N GLU A 83 7.52 -5.75 -9.57
CA GLU A 83 7.85 -4.68 -10.52
C GLU A 83 6.63 -4.19 -11.30
N ARG A 84 5.66 -5.07 -11.60
CA ARG A 84 4.40 -4.68 -12.26
C ARG A 84 3.59 -3.66 -11.47
N LEU A 85 3.76 -3.59 -10.14
CA LEU A 85 3.08 -2.61 -9.27
C LEU A 85 3.78 -1.25 -9.22
N ALA A 86 4.94 -1.08 -9.85
CA ALA A 86 5.69 0.18 -9.83
C ALA A 86 4.86 1.41 -10.28
N PRO A 87 4.01 1.35 -11.33
CA PRO A 87 3.14 2.47 -11.68
C PRO A 87 2.18 2.85 -10.55
N LEU A 88 1.59 1.88 -9.84
CA LEU A 88 0.67 2.13 -8.74
C LEU A 88 1.35 2.76 -7.53
N ARG A 89 2.58 2.36 -7.24
CA ARG A 89 3.40 3.01 -6.20
C ARG A 89 3.65 4.48 -6.51
N LYS A 90 3.85 4.84 -7.78
CA LYS A 90 4.00 6.26 -8.18
C LYS A 90 2.72 7.05 -7.91
N VAL A 91 1.55 6.49 -8.23
CA VAL A 91 0.26 7.12 -7.93
C VAL A 91 0.04 7.24 -6.42
N TYR A 92 0.34 6.17 -5.67
CA TYR A 92 0.24 6.16 -4.21
C TYR A 92 1.15 7.20 -3.56
N ASN A 93 2.39 7.31 -4.00
CA ASN A 93 3.28 8.34 -3.46
C ASN A 93 2.76 9.74 -3.76
N ARG A 94 2.39 10.03 -5.02
CA ARG A 94 1.86 11.34 -5.42
C ARG A 94 0.63 11.78 -4.65
N TRP A 95 -0.34 10.88 -4.45
CA TRP A 95 -1.67 11.24 -3.94
C TRP A 95 -1.85 10.96 -2.45
N VAL A 96 -1.06 10.06 -1.87
CA VAL A 96 -1.20 9.64 -0.47
C VAL A 96 0.04 10.00 0.32
N MET A 97 1.22 9.49 -0.05
CA MET A 97 2.41 9.63 0.80
C MET A 97 3.01 11.03 0.79
N ASP A 98 3.25 11.64 -0.37
CA ASP A 98 3.86 12.96 -0.47
C ASP A 98 2.99 14.06 0.19
N PRO A 99 1.65 14.07 0.01
CA PRO A 99 0.77 14.94 0.78
C PRO A 99 0.82 14.67 2.28
N MET A 100 0.79 13.40 2.70
CA MET A 100 0.86 13.04 4.12
C MET A 100 2.16 13.49 4.78
N LEU A 101 3.29 13.30 4.11
CA LEU A 101 4.61 13.73 4.58
C LEU A 101 4.76 15.26 4.61
N SER A 102 3.98 15.99 3.81
CA SER A 102 3.87 17.45 3.87
C SER A 102 2.78 17.96 4.83
N GLY A 103 2.23 17.07 5.66
CA GLY A 103 1.26 17.42 6.72
C GLY A 103 -0.20 17.49 6.26
N ARG A 104 -0.52 17.05 5.04
CA ARG A 104 -1.90 16.99 4.53
C ARG A 104 -2.49 15.60 4.77
N PRO A 105 -3.67 15.48 5.41
CA PRO A 105 -4.26 14.17 5.69
C PRO A 105 -4.59 13.41 4.40
N PRO A 106 -4.27 12.11 4.29
CA PRO A 106 -4.45 11.34 3.06
C PRO A 106 -5.92 10.99 2.77
N ASN A 107 -6.82 11.20 3.73
CA ASN A 107 -8.18 10.66 3.73
C ASN A 107 -9.00 11.04 2.48
N ALA A 108 -8.78 12.23 1.90
CA ALA A 108 -9.50 12.67 0.70
C ALA A 108 -9.14 11.81 -0.52
N ALA A 109 -7.84 11.63 -0.77
CA ALA A 109 -7.34 10.79 -1.85
C ALA A 109 -7.66 9.31 -1.62
N LEU A 110 -7.48 8.81 -0.39
CA LEU A 110 -7.82 7.43 -0.02
C LEU A 110 -9.30 7.12 -0.29
N LYS A 111 -10.21 8.03 0.07
CA LYS A 111 -11.65 7.85 -0.17
C LYS A 111 -11.98 7.89 -1.67
N ALA A 112 -11.40 8.84 -2.41
CA ALA A 112 -11.61 8.95 -3.84
C ALA A 112 -11.11 7.70 -4.60
N TRP A 113 -9.92 7.20 -4.25
CA TRP A 113 -9.36 5.99 -4.84
C TRP A 113 -10.16 4.74 -4.43
N ALA A 114 -10.50 4.58 -3.14
CA ALA A 114 -11.34 3.47 -2.70
C ALA A 114 -12.69 3.45 -3.44
N ALA A 115 -13.33 4.60 -3.64
CA ALA A 115 -14.54 4.71 -4.45
C ALA A 115 -14.29 4.30 -5.92
N ALA A 116 -13.15 4.68 -6.51
CA ALA A 116 -12.77 4.24 -7.85
C ALA A 116 -12.58 2.71 -7.95
N MET A 117 -12.18 2.06 -6.86
CA MET A 117 -12.08 0.58 -6.76
C MET A 117 -13.43 -0.09 -6.46
N GLY A 118 -14.52 0.67 -6.35
CA GLY A 118 -15.87 0.17 -6.10
C GLY A 118 -16.27 0.07 -4.62
N PHE A 119 -15.46 0.57 -3.69
CA PHE A 119 -15.82 0.59 -2.28
C PHE A 119 -16.79 1.73 -1.95
N ALA A 120 -17.71 1.48 -1.00
CA ALA A 120 -18.57 2.52 -0.42
C ALA A 120 -17.77 3.42 0.56
N ALA A 121 -16.84 4.21 0.03
CA ALA A 121 -15.90 5.00 0.84
C ALA A 121 -16.54 6.20 1.55
N GLY A 122 -17.63 6.75 0.99
CA GLY A 122 -18.34 7.93 1.51
C GLY A 122 -17.50 9.22 1.50
N PRO A 123 -18.10 10.38 1.86
CA PRO A 123 -17.40 11.66 1.87
C PRO A 123 -16.36 11.75 2.99
N THR A 124 -15.45 12.73 2.89
CA THR A 124 -14.61 13.14 4.03
C THR A 124 -15.45 13.84 5.09
N ARG A 125 -14.90 14.01 6.30
CA ARG A 125 -15.49 14.80 7.38
C ARG A 125 -14.59 15.98 7.69
N ALA A 126 -15.19 17.09 8.09
CA ALA A 126 -14.45 18.26 8.56
C ALA A 126 -13.46 17.86 9.69
N PRO A 127 -12.24 18.42 9.71
CA PRO A 127 -11.74 19.52 8.87
C PRO A 127 -11.23 19.09 7.48
N VAL A 128 -11.24 17.81 7.14
CA VAL A 128 -10.73 17.31 5.84
C VAL A 128 -11.74 17.57 4.73
N GLN A 129 -11.32 18.37 3.74
CA GLN A 129 -12.10 18.65 2.55
C GLN A 129 -11.95 17.52 1.52
N PRO A 130 -12.98 17.25 0.70
CA PRO A 130 -12.86 16.34 -0.43
C PRO A 130 -11.88 16.92 -1.46
N LEU A 131 -11.37 16.06 -2.36
CA LEU A 131 -10.60 16.54 -3.51
C LEU A 131 -11.49 17.45 -4.38
N GLY A 132 -10.91 18.54 -4.88
CA GLY A 132 -11.55 19.38 -5.89
C GLY A 132 -11.75 18.62 -7.20
N ALA A 133 -12.65 19.09 -8.07
CA ALA A 133 -12.99 18.42 -9.32
C ALA A 133 -11.76 18.15 -10.23
N GLN A 134 -10.83 19.12 -10.29
CA GLN A 134 -9.59 18.99 -11.07
C GLN A 134 -8.68 17.89 -10.51
N ASP A 135 -8.46 17.88 -9.20
CA ASP A 135 -7.62 16.87 -8.53
C ASP A 135 -8.24 15.48 -8.63
N LEU A 136 -9.56 15.37 -8.47
CA LEU A 136 -10.27 14.11 -8.64
C LEU A 136 -10.10 13.55 -10.06
N ALA A 137 -10.26 14.41 -11.08
CA ALA A 137 -10.06 14.00 -12.47
C ALA A 137 -8.61 13.58 -12.75
N ALA A 138 -7.63 14.29 -12.18
CA ALA A 138 -6.22 13.96 -12.28
C ALA A 138 -5.88 12.62 -11.61
N LEU A 139 -6.39 12.37 -10.39
CA LEU A 139 -6.24 11.08 -9.71
C LEU A 139 -6.81 9.95 -10.57
N GLN A 140 -8.02 10.11 -11.11
CA GLN A 140 -8.64 9.09 -11.96
C GLN A 140 -7.85 8.84 -13.25
N ALA A 141 -7.24 9.88 -13.83
CA ALA A 141 -6.38 9.73 -15.01
C ALA A 141 -5.10 8.96 -14.68
N ASP A 142 -4.45 9.27 -13.56
CA ASP A 142 -3.28 8.56 -13.07
C ASP A 142 -3.58 7.09 -12.78
N LEU A 143 -4.72 6.79 -12.16
CA LEU A 143 -5.17 5.43 -11.90
C LEU A 143 -5.36 4.63 -13.19
N ARG A 144 -6.03 5.21 -14.19
CA ARG A 144 -6.17 4.60 -15.53
C ARG A 144 -4.81 4.32 -16.15
N ALA A 145 -3.90 5.29 -16.12
CA ALA A 145 -2.56 5.15 -16.68
C ALA A 145 -1.72 4.08 -15.95
N ALA A 146 -1.96 3.87 -14.66
CA ALA A 146 -1.32 2.85 -13.84
C ALA A 146 -1.97 1.46 -13.95
N GLY A 147 -2.94 1.27 -14.84
CA GLY A 147 -3.61 -0.02 -15.07
C GLY A 147 -4.87 -0.26 -14.21
N LEU A 148 -5.30 0.76 -13.46
CA LEU A 148 -6.55 0.77 -12.68
C LEU A 148 -7.55 1.74 -13.34
N GLY A 149 -8.05 1.34 -14.51
CA GLY A 149 -9.12 2.03 -15.25
C GLY A 149 -10.30 1.11 -15.51
N ALA A 150 -11.50 1.70 -15.65
CA ALA A 150 -12.77 1.00 -15.94
C ALA A 150 -12.59 -0.13 -16.97
#